data_AF-A0A7W8QFF5-F1
#
_entry.id   AF-A0A7W8QFF5-F1
#
_cell.length_a   1.000
_cell.length_b   1.000
_cell.length_c   1.000
_cell.angle_alpha   90.00
_cell.angle_beta   90.00
_cell.angle_gamma   90.00
#
_symmetry.space_group_name_H-M   'P 1'
#
loop_
_entity.id
_entity.type
_entity.pdbx_description
1 polymer ?
#
loop_
_entity_poly.entity_id
_entity_poly.type
_entity_poly.pdbx_seq_one_letter_code
_entity_poly.pdbx_strand_id
1 'polypeptide(L)'
;MTMLHAERYHEISCGHRLVDHEGTCKNLHGHNYRVHFVCEASSLDDLGRVIDFAAIKTLLCNWVEDHWDHRNLLWIEDPFYAGLRDLDPSVVGMPFNPHR
;
A
#
# COMPACT_ATOMS: atom_id res chain seq x y z
N MET A 1 26.64 16.01 4.56
CA MET A 1 25.46 16.35 5.38
C MET A 1 24.74 15.06 5.69
N THR A 2 24.35 14.81 6.93
CA THR A 2 23.61 13.61 7.32
C THR A 2 22.14 13.78 6.96
N MET A 3 21.54 12.81 6.28
CA MET A 3 20.09 12.81 6.02
C MET A 3 19.36 12.42 7.31
N LEU A 4 18.34 13.19 7.69
CA LEU A 4 17.51 12.91 8.85
C LEU A 4 16.25 12.18 8.38
N HIS A 5 15.81 11.18 9.15
CA HIS A 5 14.65 10.36 8.83
C HIS A 5 13.64 10.30 9.98
N ALA A 6 12.36 10.26 9.61
CA ALA A 6 11.26 9.85 10.47
C ALA A 6 10.54 8.68 9.80
N GLU A 7 10.28 7.62 10.58
CA GLU A 7 9.68 6.40 10.08
C GLU A 7 8.38 6.07 10.81
N ARG A 8 7.41 5.58 10.06
CA ARG A 8 6.15 5.07 10.59
C ARG A 8 5.67 3.92 9.71
N TYR A 9 5.14 2.87 10.34
CA TYR A 9 4.40 1.84 9.62
C TYR A 9 2.90 1.97 9.83
N HIS A 10 2.13 1.45 8.88
CA HIS A 10 0.68 1.35 8.93
C HIS A 10 0.25 -0.02 8.39
N GLU A 11 -0.71 -0.67 9.05
CA GLU A 11 -1.19 -1.99 8.65
C GLU A 11 -2.56 -1.89 7.99
N ILE A 12 -2.75 -2.66 6.92
CA ILE A 12 -4.01 -2.76 6.18
C ILE A 12 -4.30 -4.21 5.82
N SER A 13 -5.56 -4.55 5.58
CA SER A 13 -5.99 -5.87 5.14
C SER A 13 -6.35 -5.83 3.67
N CYS A 14 -5.65 -6.58 2.83
CA CYS A 14 -5.93 -6.60 1.40
C CYS A 14 -5.99 -8.03 0.84
N GLY A 15 -6.88 -8.23 -0.12
CA GLY A 15 -6.89 -9.39 -1.00
C GLY A 15 -5.99 -9.18 -2.21
N HIS A 16 -5.46 -10.26 -2.78
CA HIS A 16 -4.64 -10.25 -4.00
C HIS A 16 -4.47 -11.67 -4.56
N ARG A 17 -3.74 -11.76 -5.67
CA ARG A 17 -3.23 -13.01 -6.25
C ARG A 17 -1.97 -12.68 -7.05
N LEU A 18 -1.16 -13.70 -7.30
CA LEU A 18 0.02 -13.58 -8.13
C LEU A 18 -0.19 -14.27 -9.48
N VAL A 19 -0.20 -13.48 -10.56
CA VAL A 19 -0.25 -14.03 -11.93
C VAL A 19 1.00 -14.85 -12.19
N ASP A 20 0.83 -15.99 -12.87
CA ASP A 20 1.88 -16.97 -13.23
C ASP A 20 2.69 -17.59 -12.08
N HIS A 21 2.26 -17.40 -10.83
CA HIS A 21 2.94 -18.02 -9.70
C HIS A 21 2.72 -19.54 -9.68
N GLU A 22 3.79 -20.31 -9.45
CA GLU A 22 3.76 -21.79 -9.48
C GLU A 22 2.94 -22.43 -8.34
N GLY A 23 2.98 -21.80 -7.15
CA GLY A 23 2.30 -22.26 -5.93
C GLY A 23 0.89 -21.69 -5.70
N THR A 24 0.40 -21.79 -4.47
CA THR A 24 -0.97 -21.41 -4.07
C THR A 24 -1.26 -19.91 -4.16
N CYS A 25 -0.22 -19.06 -4.23
CA CYS A 25 -0.39 -17.61 -4.38
C CYS A 25 -1.06 -17.20 -5.71
N LYS A 26 -1.12 -18.12 -6.69
CA LYS A 26 -1.94 -17.96 -7.91
C LYS A 26 -3.44 -18.07 -7.67
N ASN A 27 -3.91 -18.19 -6.43
CA ASN A 27 -5.33 -18.15 -6.10
C ASN A 27 -5.64 -16.80 -5.43
N LEU A 28 -6.89 -16.34 -5.51
CA LEU A 28 -7.34 -15.21 -4.70
C LEU A 28 -7.18 -15.56 -3.22
N HIS A 29 -6.48 -14.71 -2.48
CA HIS A 29 -6.23 -14.83 -1.05
C HIS A 29 -5.97 -13.44 -0.48
N GLY A 30 -5.57 -13.31 0.78
CA GLY A 30 -5.27 -12.00 1.36
C GLY A 30 -4.25 -12.07 2.50
N HIS A 31 -3.78 -10.89 2.90
CA HIS A 31 -2.81 -10.69 3.97
C HIS A 31 -3.09 -9.39 4.72
N ASN A 32 -2.49 -9.28 5.89
CA ASN A 32 -2.24 -7.99 6.52
C ASN A 32 -0.92 -7.44 5.96
N TYR A 33 -1.03 -6.41 5.14
CA TYR A 33 0.11 -5.65 4.60
C TYR A 33 0.60 -4.66 5.64
N ARG A 34 1.91 -4.40 5.62
CA ARG A 34 2.53 -3.35 6.41
C ARG A 34 3.21 -2.36 5.48
N VAL A 35 2.66 -1.16 5.38
CA VAL A 35 3.21 -0.07 4.59
C VAL A 35 4.18 0.72 5.46
N HIS A 36 5.43 0.85 5.02
CA HIS A 36 6.46 1.62 5.69
C HIS A 36 6.60 2.99 5.03
N PHE A 37 6.36 4.06 5.79
CA PHE A 37 6.63 5.42 5.38
C PHE A 37 7.97 5.87 5.97
N VAL A 38 8.91 6.23 5.08
CA VAL A 38 10.18 6.83 5.43
C VAL A 38 10.16 8.26 4.89
N CYS A 39 10.17 9.24 5.79
CA CYS A 39 10.22 10.65 5.46
C CYS A 39 11.63 11.16 5.70
N GLU A 40 12.21 11.88 4.74
CA GLU A 40 13.58 12.37 4.79
C GLU A 40 13.63 13.90 4.72
N ALA A 41 14.56 14.50 5.46
CA ALA A 41 14.82 15.94 5.39
C ALA A 41 16.31 16.25 5.58
N SER A 42 16.79 17.31 4.92
CA SER A 42 18.15 17.84 5.08
C SER A 42 18.33 18.68 6.34
N SER A 43 17.24 19.10 6.98
CA SER A 43 17.22 19.90 8.20
C SER A 43 15.93 19.65 8.97
N LEU A 44 15.92 19.95 10.26
CA LEU A 44 14.73 19.90 11.09
C LEU A 44 13.91 21.19 10.94
N ASP A 45 12.61 21.09 11.20
CA ASP A 45 11.75 22.26 11.41
C ASP A 45 12.10 23.02 12.71
N ASP A 46 11.43 24.15 12.96
CA ASP A 46 11.65 24.98 14.15
C ASP A 46 11.38 24.26 15.48
N LEU A 47 10.71 23.10 15.44
CA LEU A 47 10.39 22.25 16.59
C LEU A 47 11.31 21.02 16.68
N GLY A 48 12.32 20.92 15.83
CA GLY A 48 13.30 19.83 15.84
C GLY A 48 12.81 18.53 15.19
N ARG A 49 11.90 18.59 14.21
CA ARG A 49 11.29 17.41 13.58
C ARG A 49 11.65 17.33 12.09
N VAL A 50 11.71 16.11 11.56
CA VAL A 50 11.72 15.87 10.11
C VAL A 50 10.34 16.17 9.52
N ILE A 51 9.30 15.69 10.19
CA ILE A 51 7.89 15.94 9.87
C ILE A 51 7.04 15.67 11.13
N ASP A 52 5.88 16.31 11.26
CA ASP A 52 4.91 15.97 12.30
C ASP A 52 4.28 14.59 12.03
N PHE A 53 4.27 13.70 13.03
CA PHE A 53 3.64 12.39 12.92
C PHE A 53 2.13 12.44 12.65
N ALA A 54 1.45 13.52 13.04
CA ALA A 54 0.06 13.76 12.67
C ALA A 54 -0.09 13.96 11.16
N ALA A 55 0.86 14.66 10.51
CA ALA A 55 0.87 14.84 9.06
C ALA A 55 1.11 13.50 8.34
N ILE A 56 2.02 12.65 8.83
CA ILE A 56 2.18 11.29 8.28
C ILE A 56 0.86 10.51 8.36
N LYS A 57 0.13 10.62 9.49
CA LYS A 57 -1.17 9.97 9.64
C LYS A 57 -2.17 10.46 8.60
N THR A 58 -2.39 11.77 8.56
CA THR A 58 -3.50 12.37 7.80
C THR A 58 -3.25 12.36 6.30
N LEU A 59 -1.99 12.45 5.88
CA LEU A 59 -1.63 12.49 4.46
C LEU A 59 -1.33 11.11 3.90
N LEU A 60 -0.59 10.27 4.65
CA LEU A 60 -0.10 9.00 4.13
C LEU A 60 -0.93 7.82 4.61
N CYS A 61 -1.09 7.64 5.93
CA CYS A 61 -1.85 6.49 6.46
C CYS A 61 -3.31 6.52 5.98
N ASN A 62 -4.00 7.65 6.11
CA ASN A 62 -5.40 7.77 5.69
C ASN A 62 -5.57 7.56 4.18
N TRP A 63 -4.61 7.97 3.36
CA TRP A 63 -4.68 7.67 1.93
C TRP A 63 -4.68 6.15 1.68
N VAL A 64 -3.82 5.41 2.37
CA VAL A 64 -3.77 3.95 2.25
C VAL A 64 -5.07 3.31 2.77
N GLU A 65 -5.64 3.81 3.88
CA GLU A 65 -6.95 3.37 4.39
C GLU A 65 -8.05 3.56 3.35
N ASP A 66 -8.15 4.77 2.79
CA ASP A 66 -9.26 5.13 1.90
C ASP A 66 -9.20 4.39 0.55
N HIS A 67 -7.99 4.06 0.09
CA HIS A 67 -7.77 3.53 -1.26
C HIS A 67 -7.50 2.03 -1.28
N TRP A 68 -6.80 1.46 -0.29
CA TRP A 68 -6.29 0.08 -0.36
C TRP A 68 -6.82 -0.83 0.75
N ASP A 69 -7.13 -0.30 1.94
CA ASP A 69 -7.63 -1.13 3.04
C ASP A 69 -8.98 -1.77 2.71
N HIS A 70 -9.14 -3.04 3.10
CA HIS A 70 -10.28 -3.90 2.79
C HIS A 70 -10.60 -4.00 1.28
N ARG A 71 -9.60 -3.85 0.40
CA ARG A 71 -9.76 -4.02 -1.06
C ARG A 71 -9.01 -5.25 -1.59
N ASN A 72 -9.38 -5.68 -2.80
CA ASN A 72 -8.56 -6.59 -3.60
C ASN A 72 -7.65 -5.77 -4.50
N LEU A 73 -6.33 -5.91 -4.33
CA LEU A 73 -5.31 -5.29 -5.16
C LEU A 73 -4.93 -6.31 -6.23
N LEU A 74 -5.18 -5.98 -7.50
CA LEU A 74 -4.91 -6.88 -8.63
C LEU A 74 -4.06 -6.16 -9.67
N TRP A 75 -3.15 -6.90 -10.30
CA TRP A 75 -2.43 -6.36 -11.44
C TRP A 75 -3.41 -5.99 -12.57
N ILE A 76 -3.24 -4.83 -13.18
CA ILE A 76 -4.11 -4.39 -14.28
C ILE A 76 -4.02 -5.32 -15.52
N GLU A 77 -2.96 -6.10 -15.65
CA GLU A 77 -2.80 -7.11 -16.70
C GLU A 77 -3.23 -8.52 -16.25
N ASP A 78 -3.73 -8.67 -15.01
CA ASP A 78 -4.31 -9.94 -14.55
C ASP A 78 -5.56 -10.26 -15.39
N PRO A 79 -5.66 -11.46 -16.00
CA PRO A 79 -6.86 -11.87 -16.74
C PRO A 79 -8.16 -11.79 -15.95
N PHE A 80 -8.10 -11.79 -14.61
CA PHE A 80 -9.26 -11.69 -13.72
C PHE A 80 -9.65 -10.24 -13.41
N TYR A 81 -8.77 -9.26 -13.67
CA TYR A 81 -8.96 -7.88 -13.24
C TYR A 81 -10.26 -7.27 -13.74
N ALA A 82 -10.50 -7.28 -15.06
CA ALA A 82 -11.70 -6.68 -15.65
C ALA A 82 -12.98 -7.33 -15.11
N GLY A 83 -13.04 -8.67 -15.11
CA GLY A 83 -14.21 -9.41 -14.64
C GLY A 83 -14.49 -9.20 -13.14
N LEU A 84 -13.45 -9.17 -12.30
CA LEU A 84 -13.63 -8.91 -10.87
C LEU A 84 -14.00 -7.44 -10.60
N ARG A 85 -13.47 -6.49 -11.37
CA ARG A 85 -13.81 -5.06 -11.25
C ARG A 85 -15.25 -4.77 -11.66
N ASP A 86 -15.76 -5.48 -12.66
CA ASP A 86 -17.16 -5.39 -13.09
C ASP A 86 -18.12 -5.94 -12.02
N LEU A 87 -17.72 -7.00 -11.31
CA LEU A 87 -18.51 -7.60 -10.23
C LEU A 87 -18.42 -6.81 -8.91
N ASP A 88 -17.23 -6.34 -8.58
CA ASP A 88 -16.94 -5.58 -7.37
C ASP A 88 -16.15 -4.30 -7.75
N PRO A 89 -16.83 -3.15 -7.83
CA PRO A 89 -16.20 -1.89 -8.12
C PRO A 89 -15.17 -1.40 -7.07
N SER A 90 -14.99 -2.12 -5.97
CA SER A 90 -13.96 -1.82 -4.99
C SER A 90 -12.60 -2.43 -5.31
N VAL A 91 -12.50 -3.33 -6.29
CA VAL A 91 -11.22 -3.89 -6.75
C VAL A 91 -10.32 -2.75 -7.26
N VAL A 92 -9.05 -2.78 -6.84
CA VAL A 92 -8.05 -1.75 -7.18
C VAL A 92 -7.03 -2.34 -8.14
N GLY A 93 -6.85 -1.65 -9.28
CA GLY A 93 -5.83 -2.01 -10.26
C GLY A 93 -4.45 -1.50 -9.86
N MET A 94 -3.46 -2.39 -9.85
CA MET A 94 -2.04 -2.11 -9.60
C MET A 94 -1.25 -2.16 -10.90
N PRO A 95 -0.26 -1.28 -11.11
CA PRO A 95 0.60 -1.32 -12.29
C PRO A 95 1.67 -2.43 -12.23
N PHE A 96 1.58 -3.34 -11.25
CA PHE A 96 2.50 -4.44 -11.03
C PHE A 96 1.75 -5.66 -10.48
N ASN A 97 2.37 -6.83 -10.57
CA ASN A 97 1.91 -8.07 -9.91
C ASN A 97 2.12 -7.93 -8.40
N PRO A 98 1.04 -7.78 -7.59
CA PRO A 98 1.14 -7.27 -6.22
C PRO A 98 1.71 -8.32 -5.27
N HIS A 99 3.03 -8.42 -5.23
CA HIS A 99 3.71 -9.22 -4.22
C HIS A 99 3.66 -8.51 -2.86
N ARG A 100 3.52 -9.28 -1.78
CA ARG A 100 3.69 -8.78 -0.41
C ARG A 100 5.12 -8.29 -0.20
#